data_AF-A0A7J5Z4Q3-F1
#
_entry.id   AF-A0A7J5Z4Q3-F1
#
_cell.length_a   1.000
_cell.length_b   1.000
_cell.length_c   1.000
_cell.angle_alpha   90.00
_cell.angle_beta   90.00
_cell.angle_gamma   90.00
#
_symmetry.space_group_name_H-M   'P 1'
#
loop_
_entity.id
_entity.type
_entity.pdbx_description
1 polymer ?
#
loop_
_entity_poly.entity_id
_entity_poly.type
_entity_poly.pdbx_seq_one_letter_code
_entity_poly.pdbx_strand_id
1 'polypeptide(L)'
;ISQSRAAGPTQPRIKICPKIIQGEKRRSFNPLWYNLHSWLEYSPSKDSSHCYACRHFSLPSASESVFTSESGFSHWKKAMFKDGGFKLHEKSEYHINAMFAWNEHKRSSSVDLAMAVDMVESLHDTFQEYRTETFSDQLWHDIVETAKQCNIAVENGEKRSQKVSSSLGSYVTCTIGLRKGNDDKDTFRQRLLYTILDSIIGEMERRFSKPNCLIMKGIQALNPKSSRFLQDDQVFGLGEMYGCNHEDLTHELHQARIILKRKAEKPYQEVFHELFRLCKIAVTLPIELFSSKAHSK
;
A
#
# COMPACT_ATOMS: atom_id res chain seq x y z
N ILE A 1 14.89 -26.45 3.36
CA ILE A 1 13.65 -25.64 3.25
C ILE A 1 13.84 -24.32 3.99
N SER A 2 13.00 -23.32 3.72
CA SER A 2 13.10 -21.98 4.30
C SER A 2 12.94 -21.98 5.81
N GLN A 3 13.71 -21.09 6.47
CA GLN A 3 13.70 -20.87 7.92
C GLN A 3 12.96 -19.60 8.33
N SER A 4 12.63 -18.70 7.39
CA SER A 4 11.92 -17.45 7.67
C SER A 4 11.06 -17.00 6.49
N ARG A 5 10.10 -16.10 6.79
CA ARG A 5 9.20 -15.44 5.82
C ARG A 5 9.92 -14.56 4.79
N ALA A 6 11.15 -14.13 5.08
CA ALA A 6 11.93 -13.25 4.21
C ALA A 6 12.72 -14.00 3.13
N ALA A 7 13.05 -15.28 3.35
CA ALA A 7 13.91 -16.07 2.47
C ALA A 7 13.20 -16.57 1.20
N GLY A 8 11.87 -16.66 1.22
CA GLY A 8 11.09 -17.24 0.13
C GLY A 8 11.19 -18.77 0.02
N PRO A 9 10.44 -19.39 -0.91
CA PRO A 9 10.45 -20.84 -1.11
C PRO A 9 11.83 -21.36 -1.52
N THR A 10 12.34 -22.37 -0.81
CA THR A 10 13.62 -23.00 -1.14
C THR A 10 13.45 -24.05 -2.25
N GLN A 11 13.91 -23.72 -3.46
CA GLN A 11 13.80 -24.55 -4.67
C GLN A 11 15.18 -24.93 -5.23
N PRO A 12 15.88 -25.90 -4.63
CA PRO A 12 17.24 -26.27 -5.04
C PRO A 12 17.24 -26.91 -6.43
N ARG A 13 18.22 -26.52 -7.27
CA ARG A 13 18.47 -27.13 -8.59
C ARG A 13 19.31 -28.39 -8.44
N ILE A 14 18.65 -29.50 -8.13
CA ILE A 14 19.29 -30.80 -7.93
C ILE A 14 19.32 -31.55 -9.26
N LYS A 15 20.52 -31.95 -9.71
CA LYS A 15 20.69 -32.71 -10.95
C LYS A 15 20.13 -34.14 -10.85
N ILE A 16 20.23 -34.76 -9.67
CA ILE A 16 19.75 -36.12 -9.42
C ILE A 16 18.98 -36.14 -8.10
N CYS A 17 17.66 -36.31 -8.18
CA CYS A 17 16.83 -36.47 -6.99
C CYS A 17 16.89 -37.93 -6.49
N PRO A 18 16.90 -38.17 -5.17
CA PRO A 18 16.78 -39.51 -4.59
C PRO A 18 15.59 -40.27 -5.17
N LYS A 19 15.79 -41.57 -5.42
CA LYS A 19 14.77 -42.46 -5.96
C LYS A 19 14.34 -43.45 -4.89
N ILE A 20 13.05 -43.50 -4.64
CA ILE A 20 12.43 -44.46 -3.73
C ILE A 20 11.50 -45.40 -4.51
N ILE A 21 11.35 -46.63 -4.02
CA ILE A 21 10.43 -47.61 -4.62
C ILE A 21 9.01 -47.27 -4.16
N GLN A 22 8.11 -47.04 -5.12
CA GLN A 22 6.70 -46.75 -4.85
C GLN A 22 5.81 -47.58 -5.76
N GLY A 23 5.24 -48.65 -5.18
CA GLY A 23 4.70 -49.77 -5.95
C GLY A 23 5.84 -50.48 -6.68
N GLU A 24 5.65 -50.76 -7.96
CA GLU A 24 6.65 -51.48 -8.79
C GLU A 24 7.71 -50.57 -9.43
N LYS A 25 7.56 -49.24 -9.33
CA LYS A 25 8.43 -48.28 -10.02
C LYS A 25 9.29 -47.50 -9.03
N ARG A 26 10.54 -47.23 -9.42
CA ARG A 26 11.39 -46.24 -8.77
C ARG A 26 10.94 -44.84 -9.17
N ARG A 27 10.65 -43.99 -8.19
CA ARG A 27 10.14 -42.63 -8.40
C ARG A 27 10.95 -41.65 -7.57
N SER A 28 11.03 -40.42 -8.03
CA SER A 28 11.71 -39.32 -7.36
C SER A 28 10.87 -38.05 -7.47
N PHE A 29 11.24 -37.06 -6.67
CA PHE A 29 10.82 -35.69 -6.91
C PHE A 29 11.18 -35.24 -8.34
N ASN A 30 10.31 -34.44 -8.97
CA ASN A 30 10.56 -33.84 -10.27
C ASN A 30 10.72 -32.31 -10.12
N PRO A 31 11.92 -31.75 -10.33
CA PRO A 31 12.16 -30.31 -10.24
C PRO A 31 11.30 -29.45 -11.16
N LEU A 32 10.76 -30.00 -12.26
CA LEU A 32 9.85 -29.26 -13.14
C LEU A 32 8.54 -28.84 -12.43
N TRP A 33 8.20 -29.48 -11.30
CA TRP A 33 7.04 -29.09 -10.49
C TRP A 33 7.17 -27.68 -9.90
N TYR A 34 8.38 -27.15 -9.72
CA TYR A 34 8.55 -25.76 -9.28
C TYR A 34 7.95 -24.74 -10.25
N ASN A 35 7.97 -25.03 -11.55
CA ASN A 35 7.40 -24.14 -12.58
C ASN A 35 5.87 -24.08 -12.51
N LEU A 36 5.26 -25.14 -11.99
CA LEU A 36 3.80 -25.23 -11.84
C LEU A 36 3.34 -24.73 -10.47
N HIS A 37 4.21 -24.81 -9.46
CA HIS A 37 3.88 -24.62 -8.06
C HIS A 37 4.91 -23.70 -7.40
N SER A 38 4.70 -22.39 -7.50
CA SER A 38 5.61 -21.38 -6.95
C SER A 38 5.81 -21.49 -5.43
N TRP A 39 4.83 -22.04 -4.71
CA TRP A 39 4.84 -22.27 -3.26
C TRP A 39 5.66 -23.50 -2.83
N LEU A 40 6.04 -24.39 -3.77
CA LEU A 40 6.61 -25.69 -3.47
C LEU A 40 8.07 -25.56 -3.01
N GLU A 41 8.38 -26.15 -1.86
CA GLU A 41 9.74 -26.33 -1.37
C GLU A 41 10.12 -27.81 -1.40
N TYR A 42 11.41 -28.09 -1.54
CA TYR A 42 11.92 -29.46 -1.43
C TYR A 42 13.12 -29.51 -0.49
N SER A 43 13.16 -30.56 0.33
CA SER A 43 14.28 -30.87 1.20
C SER A 43 15.09 -32.04 0.63
N PRO A 44 16.29 -31.82 0.08
CA PRO A 44 17.15 -32.90 -0.40
C PRO A 44 17.50 -33.90 0.69
N SER A 45 17.73 -33.43 1.92
CA SER A 45 18.14 -34.26 3.04
C SER A 45 17.03 -35.17 3.57
N LYS A 46 15.76 -34.74 3.44
CA LYS A 46 14.59 -35.52 3.90
C LYS A 46 13.86 -36.23 2.75
N ASP A 47 14.26 -36.01 1.50
CA ASP A 47 13.53 -36.42 0.29
C ASP A 47 12.01 -36.16 0.39
N SER A 48 11.65 -34.91 0.71
CA SER A 48 10.27 -34.53 1.01
C SER A 48 9.97 -33.10 0.56
N SER A 49 8.74 -32.87 0.11
CA SER A 49 8.25 -31.57 -0.34
C SER A 49 7.33 -30.91 0.68
N HIS A 50 7.36 -29.58 0.74
CA HIS A 50 6.61 -28.77 1.70
C HIS A 50 5.97 -27.59 0.99
N CYS A 51 4.98 -26.97 1.63
CA CYS A 51 4.39 -25.73 1.15
C CYS A 51 4.93 -24.54 1.94
N TYR A 52 5.69 -23.67 1.27
CA TYR A 52 6.23 -22.45 1.85
C TYR A 52 5.13 -21.57 2.45
N ALA A 53 4.10 -21.30 1.64
CA ALA A 53 2.99 -20.43 2.01
C ALA A 53 2.29 -20.97 3.27
N CYS A 54 1.90 -22.24 3.26
CA CYS A 54 1.21 -22.83 4.41
C CYS A 54 2.09 -22.93 5.65
N ARG A 55 3.39 -23.21 5.52
CA ARG A 55 4.29 -23.31 6.69
C ARG A 55 4.47 -21.97 7.41
N HIS A 56 4.48 -20.87 6.66
CA HIS A 56 4.83 -19.57 7.21
C HIS A 56 3.64 -18.63 7.41
N PHE A 57 2.56 -18.80 6.65
CA PHE A 57 1.45 -17.84 6.57
C PHE A 57 0.09 -18.45 6.93
N SER A 58 0.04 -19.70 7.40
CA SER A 58 -1.20 -20.26 7.95
C SER A 58 -1.56 -19.62 9.29
N LEU A 59 -2.86 -19.63 9.61
CA LEU A 59 -3.37 -19.24 10.92
C LEU A 59 -2.97 -20.27 11.99
N PRO A 60 -2.80 -19.87 13.26
CA PRO A 60 -2.50 -20.81 14.35
C PRO A 60 -3.56 -21.90 14.55
N SER A 61 -4.80 -21.64 14.13
CA SER A 61 -5.93 -22.58 14.19
C SER A 61 -6.06 -23.49 12.97
N ALA A 62 -5.18 -23.35 11.97
CA ALA A 62 -5.25 -24.17 10.76
C ALA A 62 -4.87 -25.62 11.08
N SER A 63 -5.60 -26.57 10.48
CA SER A 63 -5.28 -27.99 10.60
C SER A 63 -3.91 -28.29 9.99
N GLU A 64 -3.12 -29.11 10.67
CA GLU A 64 -1.84 -29.55 10.14
C GLU A 64 -2.04 -30.41 8.90
N SER A 65 -1.26 -30.12 7.86
CA SER A 65 -1.20 -30.90 6.63
C SER A 65 0.14 -31.58 6.49
N VAL A 66 0.21 -32.62 5.63
CA VAL A 66 1.47 -33.26 5.25
C VAL A 66 2.46 -32.26 4.61
N PHE A 67 1.99 -31.13 4.09
CA PHE A 67 2.84 -30.08 3.49
C PHE A 67 3.37 -29.07 4.52
N THR A 68 2.85 -29.08 5.74
CA THR A 68 3.29 -28.22 6.85
C THR A 68 4.01 -28.99 7.95
N SER A 69 3.81 -30.31 8.03
CA SER A 69 4.47 -31.19 8.98
C SER A 69 5.98 -31.26 8.76
N GLU A 70 6.69 -31.73 9.78
CA GLU A 70 8.13 -31.95 9.72
C GLU A 70 8.53 -33.07 8.73
N SER A 71 7.63 -34.03 8.50
CA SER A 71 7.84 -35.19 7.62
C SER A 71 7.74 -34.83 6.14
N GLY A 72 6.90 -33.85 5.78
CA GLY A 72 6.70 -33.42 4.41
C GLY A 72 6.01 -34.47 3.51
N PHE A 73 5.71 -34.06 2.29
CA PHE A 73 5.10 -34.93 1.27
C PHE A 73 6.18 -35.61 0.42
N SER A 74 6.19 -36.95 0.39
CA SER A 74 7.12 -37.76 -0.40
C SER A 74 6.44 -38.79 -1.32
N HIS A 75 5.10 -38.77 -1.44
CA HIS A 75 4.35 -39.75 -2.23
C HIS A 75 4.34 -39.41 -3.74
N TRP A 76 5.51 -39.48 -4.39
CA TRP A 76 5.76 -39.10 -5.80
C TRP A 76 4.80 -39.68 -6.83
N LYS A 77 4.32 -40.93 -6.65
CA LYS A 77 3.29 -41.53 -7.54
C LYS A 77 2.01 -40.68 -7.62
N LYS A 78 1.62 -40.01 -6.53
CA LYS A 78 0.35 -39.27 -6.39
C LYS A 78 0.53 -37.75 -6.48
N ALA A 79 1.75 -37.27 -6.69
CA ALA A 79 2.07 -35.84 -6.64
C ALA A 79 1.17 -34.99 -7.55
N MET A 80 0.87 -35.47 -8.76
CA MET A 80 0.07 -34.76 -9.78
C MET A 80 -1.33 -35.35 -10.01
N PHE A 81 -1.86 -36.12 -9.05
CA PHE A 81 -3.21 -36.67 -9.20
C PHE A 81 -4.26 -35.56 -9.14
N LYS A 82 -5.32 -35.67 -9.94
CA LYS A 82 -6.38 -34.64 -10.00
C LYS A 82 -7.06 -34.38 -8.65
N ASP A 83 -7.23 -35.47 -7.89
CA ASP A 83 -7.90 -35.49 -6.57
C ASP A 83 -6.94 -35.94 -5.47
N GLY A 84 -5.63 -35.69 -5.63
CA GLY A 84 -4.61 -36.01 -4.64
C GLY A 84 -3.35 -35.16 -4.77
N GLY A 85 -2.38 -35.39 -3.89
CA GLY A 85 -1.08 -34.73 -3.94
C GLY A 85 -1.17 -33.21 -3.96
N PHE A 86 -0.41 -32.57 -4.85
CA PHE A 86 -0.31 -31.11 -4.94
C PHE A 86 -1.63 -30.48 -5.36
N LYS A 87 -2.33 -31.06 -6.35
CA LYS A 87 -3.57 -30.48 -6.88
C LYS A 87 -4.72 -30.49 -5.88
N LEU A 88 -4.79 -31.50 -5.01
CA LEU A 88 -5.75 -31.50 -3.91
C LEU A 88 -5.38 -30.46 -2.85
N HIS A 89 -4.10 -30.35 -2.50
CA HIS A 89 -3.62 -29.34 -1.56
C HIS A 89 -3.90 -27.91 -2.06
N GLU A 90 -3.68 -27.63 -3.34
CA GLU A 90 -3.96 -26.31 -3.95
C GLU A 90 -5.42 -25.87 -3.82
N LYS A 91 -6.36 -26.83 -3.83
CA LYS A 91 -7.80 -26.56 -3.70
C LYS A 91 -8.24 -26.36 -2.25
N SER A 92 -7.39 -26.67 -1.27
CA SER A 92 -7.77 -26.60 0.14
C SER A 92 -7.86 -25.15 0.62
N GLU A 93 -8.83 -24.88 1.49
CA GLU A 93 -9.10 -23.55 2.01
C GLU A 93 -7.90 -22.95 2.75
N TYR A 94 -7.22 -23.76 3.58
CA TYR A 94 -6.02 -23.31 4.31
C TYR A 94 -4.87 -22.95 3.36
N HIS A 95 -4.73 -23.63 2.23
CA HIS A 95 -3.75 -23.27 1.21
C HIS A 95 -4.10 -21.93 0.56
N ILE A 96 -5.35 -21.75 0.14
CA ILE A 96 -5.81 -20.51 -0.50
C ILE A 96 -5.60 -19.31 0.43
N ASN A 97 -5.96 -19.45 1.71
CA ASN A 97 -5.78 -18.40 2.72
C ASN A 97 -4.29 -18.10 2.95
N ALA A 98 -3.45 -19.12 3.08
CA ALA A 98 -2.01 -18.94 3.24
C ALA A 98 -1.35 -18.30 2.00
N MET A 99 -1.81 -18.65 0.79
CA MET A 99 -1.38 -18.03 -0.45
C MET A 99 -1.78 -16.55 -0.54
N PHE A 100 -2.99 -16.21 -0.11
CA PHE A 100 -3.43 -14.82 -0.03
C PHE A 100 -2.54 -14.02 0.94
N ALA A 101 -2.33 -14.53 2.16
CA ALA A 101 -1.48 -13.89 3.15
C ALA A 101 -0.01 -13.76 2.69
N TRP A 102 0.52 -14.77 1.98
CA TRP A 102 1.86 -14.69 1.39
C TRP A 102 1.93 -13.65 0.26
N ASN A 103 0.94 -13.62 -0.64
CA ASN A 103 0.87 -12.63 -1.71
C ASN A 103 0.76 -11.22 -1.15
N GLU A 104 -0.06 -11.03 -0.11
CA GLU A 104 -0.15 -9.76 0.58
C GLU A 104 1.18 -9.40 1.22
N HIS A 105 1.84 -10.31 1.95
CA HIS A 105 3.17 -10.05 2.49
C HIS A 105 4.20 -9.65 1.42
N LYS A 106 4.14 -10.27 0.24
CA LYS A 106 4.97 -9.93 -0.93
C LYS A 106 4.64 -8.53 -1.48
N ARG A 107 3.39 -8.10 -1.40
CA ARG A 107 2.94 -6.74 -1.76
C ARG A 107 3.23 -5.71 -0.66
N SER A 108 3.07 -6.04 0.61
CA SER A 108 3.36 -5.14 1.73
C SER A 108 4.87 -4.92 1.88
N SER A 109 5.70 -5.88 1.48
CA SER A 109 7.15 -5.65 1.31
C SER A 109 7.48 -4.78 0.09
N SER A 110 6.46 -4.33 -0.66
CA SER A 110 6.54 -3.36 -1.76
C SER A 110 5.52 -2.21 -1.62
N VAL A 111 5.16 -1.77 -0.40
CA VAL A 111 4.35 -0.54 -0.27
C VAL A 111 5.13 0.60 -0.91
N ASP A 112 4.68 1.04 -2.07
CA ASP A 112 5.27 2.18 -2.76
C ASP A 112 4.73 3.46 -2.13
N LEU A 113 5.42 3.90 -1.09
CA LEU A 113 5.06 5.12 -0.35
C LEU A 113 5.02 6.33 -1.29
N ALA A 114 5.84 6.36 -2.35
CA ALA A 114 5.83 7.45 -3.32
C ALA A 114 4.55 7.44 -4.16
N MET A 115 4.11 6.27 -4.65
CA MET A 115 2.83 6.18 -5.37
C MET A 115 1.63 6.58 -4.50
N ALA A 116 1.65 6.22 -3.21
CA ALA A 116 0.61 6.63 -2.28
C ALA A 116 0.58 8.16 -2.11
N VAL A 117 1.76 8.80 -2.00
CA VAL A 117 1.86 10.26 -1.95
C VAL A 117 1.37 10.90 -3.25
N ASP A 118 1.78 10.38 -4.41
CA ASP A 118 1.36 10.91 -5.72
C ASP A 118 -0.18 10.86 -5.88
N MET A 119 -0.83 9.82 -5.36
CA MET A 119 -2.30 9.72 -5.33
C MET A 119 -2.94 10.74 -4.40
N VAL A 120 -2.35 11.00 -3.23
CA VAL A 120 -2.83 12.02 -2.30
C VAL A 120 -2.69 13.42 -2.89
N GLU A 121 -1.55 13.73 -3.53
CA GLU A 121 -1.31 15.01 -4.21
C GLU A 121 -2.32 15.22 -5.34
N SER A 122 -2.56 14.19 -6.17
CA SER A 122 -3.55 14.24 -7.25
C SER A 122 -4.98 14.51 -6.75
N LEU A 123 -5.37 13.89 -5.63
CA LEU A 123 -6.67 14.15 -5.00
C LEU A 123 -6.77 15.56 -4.44
N HIS A 124 -5.69 16.06 -3.82
CA HIS A 124 -5.63 17.43 -3.31
C HIS A 124 -5.80 18.44 -4.45
N ASP A 125 -5.08 18.28 -5.55
CA ASP A 125 -5.21 19.11 -6.75
C ASP A 125 -6.64 19.09 -7.31
N THR A 126 -7.27 17.91 -7.33
CA THR A 126 -8.68 17.76 -7.78
C THR A 126 -9.64 18.56 -6.89
N PHE A 127 -9.47 18.50 -5.56
CA PHE A 127 -10.31 19.28 -4.65
C PHE A 127 -10.05 20.79 -4.76
N GLN A 128 -8.81 21.20 -5.08
CA GLN A 128 -8.51 22.59 -5.39
C GLN A 128 -9.20 23.05 -6.67
N GLU A 129 -9.25 22.20 -7.71
CA GLU A 129 -10.00 22.49 -8.94
C GLU A 129 -11.50 22.63 -8.66
N TYR A 130 -12.07 21.81 -7.78
CA TYR A 130 -13.47 21.94 -7.35
C TYR A 130 -13.74 23.25 -6.61
N ARG A 131 -12.70 23.86 -6.06
CA ARG A 131 -12.77 25.13 -5.34
C ARG A 131 -12.74 26.36 -6.26
N THR A 132 -13.02 26.19 -7.55
CA THR A 132 -13.10 27.27 -8.54
C THR A 132 -14.54 27.74 -8.74
N GLU A 133 -14.72 28.96 -9.27
CA GLU A 133 -16.04 29.46 -9.63
C GLU A 133 -16.64 28.68 -10.81
N THR A 134 -15.80 28.31 -11.79
CA THR A 134 -16.20 27.55 -12.97
C THR A 134 -16.79 26.19 -12.61
N PHE A 135 -16.14 25.44 -11.71
CA PHE A 135 -16.69 24.17 -11.24
C PHE A 135 -17.98 24.37 -10.43
N SER A 136 -18.00 25.35 -9.52
CA SER A 136 -19.20 25.64 -8.73
C SER A 136 -20.40 25.99 -9.61
N ASP A 137 -20.16 26.71 -10.69
CA ASP A 137 -21.19 27.11 -11.64
C ASP A 137 -21.74 25.93 -12.43
N GLN A 138 -20.84 25.06 -12.91
CA GLN A 138 -21.21 23.83 -13.58
C GLN A 138 -22.00 22.89 -12.65
N LEU A 139 -21.49 22.67 -11.43
CA LEU A 139 -22.15 21.84 -10.44
C LEU A 139 -23.55 22.37 -10.10
N TRP A 140 -23.69 23.69 -9.96
CA TRP A 140 -25.00 24.31 -9.71
C TRP A 140 -25.96 24.11 -10.88
N HIS A 141 -25.47 24.26 -12.12
CA HIS A 141 -26.25 23.99 -13.32
C HIS A 141 -26.73 22.52 -13.34
N ASP A 142 -25.85 21.57 -13.08
CA ASP A 142 -26.17 20.13 -13.09
C ASP A 142 -27.18 19.77 -11.99
N ILE A 143 -27.08 20.38 -10.81
CA ILE A 143 -28.06 20.23 -9.71
C ILE A 143 -29.43 20.72 -10.17
N VAL A 144 -29.50 21.91 -10.76
CA VAL A 144 -30.73 22.53 -11.25
C VAL A 144 -31.35 21.70 -12.38
N GLU A 145 -30.53 21.20 -13.31
CA GLU A 145 -30.97 20.35 -14.42
C GLU A 145 -31.51 19.01 -13.91
N THR A 146 -30.78 18.36 -13.01
CA THR A 146 -31.21 17.09 -12.39
C THR A 146 -32.51 17.27 -11.63
N ALA A 147 -32.65 18.37 -10.88
CA ALA A 147 -33.89 18.68 -10.17
C ALA A 147 -35.09 18.85 -11.11
N LYS A 148 -34.89 19.53 -12.25
CA LYS A 148 -35.92 19.65 -13.30
C LYS A 148 -36.30 18.29 -13.90
N GLN A 149 -35.31 17.45 -14.21
CA GLN A 149 -35.54 16.09 -14.73
C GLN A 149 -36.32 15.22 -13.73
N CYS A 150 -36.13 15.44 -12.43
CA CYS A 150 -36.87 14.76 -11.37
C CYS A 150 -38.21 15.41 -10.99
N ASN A 151 -38.69 16.42 -11.73
CA ASN A 151 -39.90 17.20 -11.42
C ASN A 151 -39.89 17.85 -10.01
N ILE A 152 -38.71 18.23 -9.51
CA ILE A 152 -38.57 18.99 -8.27
C ILE A 152 -38.69 20.47 -8.62
N ALA A 153 -39.49 21.23 -7.86
CA ALA A 153 -39.61 22.67 -8.04
C ALA A 153 -38.29 23.37 -7.73
N VAL A 154 -37.72 24.07 -8.72
CA VAL A 154 -36.44 24.80 -8.62
C VAL A 154 -36.62 26.32 -8.49
N GLU A 155 -37.85 26.82 -8.62
CA GLU A 155 -38.11 28.26 -8.49
C GLU A 155 -38.15 28.70 -7.02
N ASN A 156 -37.31 29.70 -6.72
CA ASN A 156 -37.38 30.49 -5.50
C ASN A 156 -38.61 31.40 -5.54
N GLY A 157 -39.79 30.84 -5.25
CA GLY A 157 -40.87 31.68 -4.73
C GLY A 157 -40.38 32.38 -3.46
N GLU A 158 -40.64 33.68 -3.30
CA GLU A 158 -40.29 34.43 -2.10
C GLU A 158 -40.77 33.68 -0.84
N LYS A 159 -39.89 32.91 -0.19
CA LYS A 159 -40.24 32.23 1.05
C LYS A 159 -40.42 33.32 2.10
N ARG A 160 -41.67 33.45 2.56
CA ARG A 160 -42.08 34.39 3.62
C ARG A 160 -41.05 34.39 4.75
N SER A 161 -40.31 35.48 4.93
CA SER A 161 -39.35 35.56 6.03
C SER A 161 -40.11 35.43 7.35
N GLN A 162 -39.76 34.46 8.19
CA GLN A 162 -40.32 34.39 9.53
C GLN A 162 -39.86 35.63 10.32
N LYS A 163 -40.79 36.54 10.58
CA LYS A 163 -40.55 37.65 11.50
C LYS A 163 -40.51 37.10 12.91
N VAL A 164 -39.37 37.22 13.58
CA VAL A 164 -39.26 36.97 15.01
C VAL A 164 -40.06 38.06 15.74
N SER A 165 -40.86 37.66 16.74
CA SER A 165 -41.58 38.62 17.59
C SER A 165 -40.59 39.60 18.22
N SER A 166 -40.88 40.90 18.12
CA SER A 166 -40.05 41.95 18.70
C SER A 166 -39.92 41.85 20.23
N SER A 167 -40.86 41.18 20.91
CA SER A 167 -40.82 40.99 22.36
C SER A 167 -40.00 39.77 22.80
N LEU A 168 -39.87 38.76 21.93
CA LEU A 168 -39.25 37.47 22.27
C LEU A 168 -37.85 37.30 21.66
N GLY A 169 -37.45 38.16 20.72
CA GLY A 169 -36.15 38.06 20.03
C GLY A 169 -34.94 38.05 20.96
N SER A 170 -35.00 38.74 22.11
CA SER A 170 -33.91 38.78 23.10
C SER A 170 -33.76 37.50 23.92
N TYR A 171 -34.76 36.61 23.93
CA TYR A 171 -34.77 35.37 24.71
C TYR A 171 -34.50 34.13 23.85
N VAL A 172 -34.36 34.30 22.53
CA VAL A 172 -34.00 33.22 21.61
C VAL A 172 -32.51 32.94 21.72
N THR A 173 -32.14 31.89 22.46
CA THR A 173 -30.75 31.46 22.65
C THR A 173 -30.27 30.47 21.57
N CYS A 174 -31.15 29.99 20.69
CA CYS A 174 -30.84 29.01 19.67
C CYS A 174 -31.59 29.27 18.36
N THR A 175 -30.88 29.25 17.22
CA THR A 175 -31.41 29.49 15.87
C THR A 175 -31.74 28.21 15.10
N ILE A 176 -31.92 27.08 15.79
CA ILE A 176 -32.37 25.82 15.18
C ILE A 176 -33.77 26.05 14.60
N GLY A 177 -33.85 26.18 13.27
CA GLY A 177 -35.08 26.50 12.52
C GLY A 177 -35.06 27.83 11.75
N LEU A 178 -34.13 28.75 12.04
CA LEU A 178 -33.98 30.06 11.39
C LEU A 178 -32.92 30.08 10.27
N ARG A 179 -32.37 28.91 9.89
CA ARG A 179 -31.39 28.86 8.80
C ARG A 179 -32.08 29.25 7.50
N LYS A 180 -31.73 30.41 6.92
CA LYS A 180 -32.00 30.68 5.50
C LYS A 180 -31.48 29.47 4.72
N GLY A 181 -32.34 28.86 3.90
CA GLY A 181 -31.92 27.77 3.01
C GLY A 181 -30.77 28.23 2.13
N ASN A 182 -29.96 27.28 1.65
CA ASN A 182 -28.99 27.54 0.57
C ASN A 182 -29.73 27.65 -0.77
N ASP A 183 -30.81 28.43 -0.78
CA ASP A 183 -31.76 28.55 -1.89
C ASP A 183 -31.13 29.35 -3.05
N ASP A 184 -30.06 30.10 -2.77
CA ASP A 184 -29.32 30.91 -3.73
C ASP A 184 -27.92 30.35 -4.02
N LYS A 185 -27.49 30.47 -5.28
CA LYS A 185 -26.24 29.94 -5.83
C LYS A 185 -25.02 30.41 -5.03
N ASP A 186 -24.96 31.70 -4.68
CA ASP A 186 -23.81 32.24 -3.95
C ASP A 186 -23.78 31.75 -2.51
N THR A 187 -24.95 31.57 -1.90
CA THR A 187 -25.06 31.04 -0.54
C THR A 187 -24.64 29.57 -0.49
N PHE A 188 -25.07 28.74 -1.47
CA PHE A 188 -24.63 27.36 -1.63
C PHE A 188 -23.10 27.28 -1.80
N ARG A 189 -22.56 28.07 -2.72
CA ARG A 189 -21.13 28.10 -3.03
C ARG A 189 -20.28 28.41 -1.80
N GLN A 190 -20.58 29.51 -1.10
CA GLN A 190 -19.77 29.96 0.03
C GLN A 190 -19.96 29.12 1.29
N ARG A 191 -21.22 28.81 1.66
CA ARG A 191 -21.54 28.22 2.97
C ARG A 191 -21.55 26.71 2.99
N LEU A 192 -21.71 26.06 1.84
CA LEU A 192 -21.75 24.60 1.75
C LEU A 192 -20.53 24.09 1.00
N LEU A 193 -20.43 24.42 -0.30
CA LEU A 193 -19.41 23.83 -1.17
C LEU A 193 -17.99 24.16 -0.69
N TYR A 194 -17.65 25.45 -0.59
CA TYR A 194 -16.30 25.86 -0.17
C TYR A 194 -16.00 25.48 1.27
N THR A 195 -16.97 25.55 2.18
CA THR A 195 -16.75 25.14 3.57
C THR A 195 -16.39 23.66 3.69
N ILE A 196 -17.05 22.79 2.89
CA ILE A 196 -16.73 21.36 2.84
C ILE A 196 -15.37 21.13 2.18
N LEU A 197 -15.11 21.74 1.03
CA LEU A 197 -13.84 21.58 0.31
C LEU A 197 -12.65 22.06 1.14
N ASP A 198 -12.77 23.23 1.79
CA ASP A 198 -11.72 23.80 2.65
C ASP A 198 -11.44 22.89 3.85
N SER A 199 -12.49 22.25 4.40
CA SER A 199 -12.33 21.27 5.49
C SER A 199 -11.59 20.02 5.03
N ILE A 200 -11.92 19.50 3.85
CA ILE A 200 -11.27 18.31 3.27
C ILE A 200 -9.80 18.62 2.94
N ILE A 201 -9.55 19.71 2.21
CA ILE A 201 -8.21 20.17 1.85
C ILE A 201 -7.37 20.39 3.12
N GLY A 202 -7.91 21.09 4.12
CA GLY A 202 -7.22 21.35 5.38
C GLY A 202 -6.87 20.06 6.14
N GLU A 203 -7.76 19.08 6.18
CA GLU A 203 -7.47 17.77 6.80
C GLU A 203 -6.44 16.97 5.99
N MET A 204 -6.47 17.04 4.66
CA MET A 204 -5.47 16.41 3.80
C MET A 204 -4.09 17.01 4.04
N GLU A 205 -3.95 18.33 4.03
CA GLU A 205 -2.69 19.02 4.29
C GLU A 205 -2.17 18.77 5.71
N ARG A 206 -3.07 18.68 6.71
CA ARG A 206 -2.70 18.35 8.09
C ARG A 206 -2.16 16.92 8.21
N ARG A 207 -2.79 15.95 7.53
CA ARG A 207 -2.42 14.52 7.60
C ARG A 207 -1.19 14.22 6.74
N PHE A 208 -1.14 14.76 5.54
CA PHE A 208 -0.09 14.56 4.54
C PHE A 208 0.70 15.85 4.32
N SER A 209 1.25 16.37 5.41
CA SER A 209 2.07 17.58 5.33
C SER A 209 3.23 17.39 4.34
N LYS A 210 3.61 18.47 3.63
CA LYS A 210 4.71 18.45 2.65
C LYS A 210 5.98 17.77 3.18
N PRO A 211 6.44 18.04 4.42
CA PRO A 211 7.61 17.35 4.99
C PRO A 211 7.42 15.83 5.11
N ASN A 212 6.24 15.36 5.52
CA ASN A 212 5.96 13.92 5.63
C ASN A 212 5.97 13.24 4.25
N CYS A 213 5.37 13.90 3.24
CA CYS A 213 5.37 13.42 1.86
C CYS A 213 6.79 13.32 1.29
N LEU A 214 7.65 14.31 1.55
CA LEU A 214 9.06 14.29 1.18
C LEU A 214 9.82 13.14 1.85
N ILE A 215 9.58 12.91 3.15
CA ILE A 215 10.17 11.76 3.86
C ILE A 215 9.75 10.44 3.22
N MET A 216 8.45 10.26 2.95
CA MET A 216 7.90 9.04 2.35
C MET A 216 8.49 8.77 0.97
N LYS A 217 8.57 9.79 0.10
CA LYS A 217 9.17 9.67 -1.23
C LYS A 217 10.69 9.45 -1.15
N GLY A 218 11.38 10.10 -0.21
CA GLY A 218 12.81 9.91 0.05
C GLY A 218 13.17 8.50 0.54
N ILE A 219 12.42 7.94 1.49
CA ILE A 219 12.58 6.56 1.95
C ILE A 219 12.44 5.59 0.77
N GLN A 220 11.45 5.81 -0.09
CA GLN A 220 11.21 5.00 -1.27
C GLN A 220 12.37 5.12 -2.28
N ALA A 221 12.96 6.30 -2.46
CA ALA A 221 14.12 6.51 -3.31
C ALA A 221 15.40 5.82 -2.78
N LEU A 222 15.47 5.48 -1.50
CA LEU A 222 16.58 4.71 -0.92
C LEU A 222 16.35 3.19 -0.95
N ASN A 223 15.18 2.73 -1.39
CA ASN A 223 14.86 1.31 -1.49
C ASN A 223 15.31 0.71 -2.84
N PRO A 224 16.25 -0.26 -2.87
CA PRO A 224 16.77 -0.85 -4.10
C PRO A 224 15.74 -1.59 -4.96
N LYS A 225 14.59 -1.97 -4.37
CA LYS A 225 13.48 -2.62 -5.08
C LYS A 225 12.49 -1.62 -5.66
N SER A 226 12.63 -0.33 -5.35
CA SER A 226 11.75 0.72 -5.85
C SER A 226 12.02 1.04 -7.31
N SER A 227 10.97 1.38 -8.05
CA SER A 227 11.08 2.00 -9.39
C SER A 227 11.74 3.38 -9.34
N ARG A 228 11.73 4.04 -8.18
CA ARG A 228 12.28 5.38 -7.95
C ARG A 228 13.65 5.35 -7.25
N PHE A 229 14.30 4.20 -7.23
CA PHE A 229 15.58 4.01 -6.55
C PHE A 229 16.65 4.99 -7.08
N LEU A 230 17.28 5.71 -6.14
CA LEU A 230 18.26 6.77 -6.36
C LEU A 230 17.78 7.89 -7.29
N GLN A 231 16.51 8.31 -7.23
CA GLN A 231 16.06 9.54 -7.90
C GLN A 231 16.61 10.78 -7.18
N ASP A 232 17.20 11.71 -7.95
CA ASP A 232 17.93 12.87 -7.41
C ASP A 232 17.03 13.79 -6.57
N ASP A 233 15.89 14.19 -7.13
CA ASP A 233 14.91 15.07 -6.48
C ASP A 233 14.47 14.55 -5.10
N GLN A 234 14.19 13.25 -5.01
CA GLN A 234 13.69 12.64 -3.77
C GLN A 234 14.78 12.42 -2.72
N VAL A 235 15.99 12.02 -3.15
CA VAL A 235 17.11 11.84 -2.21
C VAL A 235 17.61 13.19 -1.71
N PHE A 236 17.69 14.20 -2.57
CA PHE A 236 18.09 15.55 -2.14
C PHE A 236 17.07 16.20 -1.22
N GLY A 237 15.76 16.06 -1.52
CA GLY A 237 14.71 16.55 -0.62
C GLY A 237 14.81 15.94 0.78
N LEU A 238 15.11 14.64 0.87
CA LEU A 238 15.36 13.98 2.15
C LEU A 238 16.67 14.45 2.81
N GLY A 239 17.73 14.60 2.02
CA GLY A 239 19.03 15.10 2.46
C GLY A 239 18.95 16.48 3.09
N GLU A 240 18.22 17.41 2.47
CA GLU A 240 17.99 18.75 2.99
C GLU A 240 17.25 18.71 4.34
N MET A 241 16.21 17.88 4.46
CA MET A 241 15.44 17.73 5.70
C MET A 241 16.27 17.23 6.89
N TYR A 242 17.28 16.40 6.64
CA TYR A 242 18.16 15.85 7.69
C TYR A 242 19.54 16.54 7.74
N GLY A 243 19.74 17.63 7.01
CA GLY A 243 20.97 18.41 7.01
C GLY A 243 22.18 17.62 6.52
N CYS A 244 22.05 16.93 5.38
CA CYS A 244 23.17 16.34 4.65
C CYS A 244 23.91 17.40 3.84
N ASN A 245 25.23 17.26 3.67
CA ASN A 245 25.95 18.10 2.72
C ASN A 245 25.52 17.78 1.27
N HIS A 246 24.97 18.78 0.57
CA HIS A 246 24.46 18.61 -0.79
C HIS A 246 25.55 18.23 -1.81
N GLU A 247 26.75 18.82 -1.71
CA GLU A 247 27.85 18.54 -2.63
C GLU A 247 28.35 17.11 -2.44
N ASP A 248 28.58 16.71 -1.19
CA ASP A 248 29.03 15.35 -0.86
C ASP A 248 27.97 14.32 -1.27
N LEU A 249 26.70 14.55 -0.95
CA LEU A 249 25.60 13.67 -1.32
C LEU A 249 25.46 13.54 -2.85
N THR A 250 25.68 14.62 -3.61
CA THR A 250 25.66 14.59 -5.07
C THR A 250 26.77 13.71 -5.63
N HIS A 251 28.00 13.88 -5.13
CA HIS A 251 29.13 13.05 -5.54
C HIS A 251 28.91 11.59 -5.15
N GLU A 252 28.47 11.32 -3.92
CA GLU A 252 28.17 9.99 -3.42
C GLU A 252 27.09 9.28 -4.26
N LEU A 253 25.99 9.95 -4.59
CA LEU A 253 24.93 9.41 -5.44
C LEU A 253 25.44 9.05 -6.84
N HIS A 254 26.25 9.93 -7.44
CA HIS A 254 26.84 9.68 -8.74
C HIS A 254 27.76 8.45 -8.71
N GLN A 255 28.63 8.35 -7.69
CA GLN A 255 29.52 7.20 -7.51
C GLN A 255 28.74 5.91 -7.24
N ALA A 256 27.69 5.96 -6.43
CA ALA A 256 26.82 4.82 -6.13
C ALA A 256 26.19 4.26 -7.42
N ARG A 257 25.66 5.12 -8.29
CA ARG A 257 25.11 4.72 -9.60
C ARG A 257 26.16 4.06 -10.49
N ILE A 258 27.37 4.62 -10.57
CA ILE A 258 28.47 4.05 -11.36
C ILE A 258 28.84 2.66 -10.85
N ILE A 259 28.96 2.50 -9.53
CA ILE A 259 29.34 1.23 -8.90
C ILE A 259 28.26 0.16 -9.12
N LEU A 260 26.99 0.52 -8.94
CA LEU A 260 25.86 -0.37 -9.22
C LEU A 260 25.85 -0.85 -10.69
N LYS A 261 26.14 0.04 -11.64
CA LYS A 261 26.28 -0.32 -13.06
C LYS A 261 27.45 -1.27 -13.31
N ARG A 262 28.54 -1.15 -12.55
CA ARG A 262 29.77 -1.94 -12.71
C ARG A 262 29.75 -3.30 -11.98
N LYS A 263 28.71 -3.61 -11.19
CA LYS A 263 28.58 -4.85 -10.38
C LYS A 263 29.84 -5.15 -9.55
N ALA A 264 30.50 -4.14 -9.03
CA ALA A 264 31.75 -4.34 -8.28
C ALA A 264 31.46 -4.88 -6.86
N GLU A 265 32.34 -5.75 -6.36
CA GLU A 265 32.34 -6.32 -5.00
C GLU A 265 33.51 -5.71 -4.19
N LYS A 266 33.26 -4.70 -3.35
CA LYS A 266 34.22 -4.17 -2.36
C LYS A 266 33.50 -3.77 -1.06
N PRO A 267 34.19 -3.58 0.07
CA PRO A 267 33.54 -3.22 1.34
C PRO A 267 33.22 -1.71 1.33
N TYR A 268 31.93 -1.34 1.40
CA TYR A 268 31.44 0.00 1.03
C TYR A 268 31.06 0.92 2.20
N GLN A 269 31.35 0.57 3.44
CA GLN A 269 30.84 1.31 4.61
C GLN A 269 31.49 2.69 4.81
N GLU A 270 32.63 2.97 4.18
CA GLU A 270 33.39 4.23 4.38
C GLU A 270 33.35 5.20 3.18
N VAL A 271 32.74 4.81 2.05
CA VAL A 271 32.77 5.61 0.81
C VAL A 271 31.55 6.55 0.66
N PHE A 272 30.45 6.23 1.33
CA PHE A 272 29.18 6.94 1.18
C PHE A 272 28.64 7.39 2.54
N HIS A 273 29.22 8.43 3.11
CA HIS A 273 28.88 8.89 4.46
C HIS A 273 27.43 9.39 4.54
N GLU A 274 27.06 10.31 3.64
CA GLU A 274 25.73 10.94 3.65
C GLU A 274 24.64 9.97 3.19
N LEU A 275 24.89 9.20 2.12
CA LEU A 275 23.92 8.22 1.64
C LEU A 275 23.69 7.09 2.65
N PHE A 276 24.75 6.64 3.35
CA PHE A 276 24.62 5.63 4.40
C PHE A 276 23.88 6.17 5.63
N ARG A 277 24.14 7.44 6.00
CA ARG A 277 23.40 8.14 7.06
C ARG A 277 21.91 8.21 6.72
N LEU A 278 21.55 8.60 5.50
CA LEU A 278 20.16 8.64 5.04
C LEU A 278 19.51 7.25 5.03
N CYS A 279 20.22 6.22 4.57
CA CYS A 279 19.72 4.83 4.63
C CYS A 279 19.43 4.37 6.06
N LYS A 280 20.31 4.71 7.02
CA LYS A 280 20.09 4.40 8.44
C LYS A 280 18.83 5.08 8.95
N ILE A 281 18.68 6.38 8.69
CA ILE A 281 17.49 7.15 9.08
C ILE A 281 16.23 6.51 8.50
N ALA A 282 16.23 6.21 7.20
CA ALA A 282 15.09 5.62 6.50
C ALA A 282 14.64 4.27 7.11
N VAL A 283 15.58 3.41 7.52
CA VAL A 283 15.26 2.12 8.17
C VAL A 283 14.73 2.30 9.61
N THR A 284 15.13 3.37 10.30
CA THR A 284 14.70 3.65 11.68
C THR A 284 13.37 4.38 11.80
N LEU A 285 12.85 4.98 10.72
CA LEU A 285 11.58 5.71 10.76
C LEU A 285 10.40 4.72 10.74
N PRO A 286 9.59 4.63 11.81
CA PRO A 286 8.40 3.79 11.78
C PRO A 286 7.39 4.35 10.79
N ILE A 287 6.94 3.51 9.85
CA ILE A 287 5.93 3.83 8.83
C ILE A 287 4.61 4.32 9.48
N GLU A 288 4.36 3.94 10.74
CA GLU A 288 3.18 4.34 11.52
C GLU A 288 3.14 5.83 11.90
N LEU A 289 4.28 6.54 11.90
CA LEU A 289 4.34 8.00 12.15
C LEU A 289 3.51 8.80 11.14
N PHE A 290 3.31 8.26 9.93
CA PHE A 290 2.64 8.95 8.83
C PHE A 290 1.11 8.71 8.81
N SER A 291 0.61 7.75 9.60
CA SER A 291 -0.83 7.41 9.68
C SER A 291 -1.49 7.84 11.00
N SER A 292 -0.73 7.90 12.10
CA SER A 292 -1.28 7.99 13.46
C SER A 292 -1.23 9.39 14.10
N LYS A 293 -2.05 10.32 13.60
CA LYS A 293 -2.49 11.51 14.39
C LYS A 293 -4.01 11.70 14.32
N ALA A 294 -4.75 10.63 14.59
CA ALA A 294 -6.21 10.63 14.67
C ALA A 294 -6.78 10.36 16.09
N HIS A 295 -5.94 10.06 17.09
CA HIS A 295 -6.39 9.81 18.47
C HIS A 295 -5.67 10.73 19.46
N SER A 296 -5.99 12.02 19.42
CA SER A 296 -5.80 12.93 20.55
C SER A 296 -6.64 14.18 20.32
N LYS A 297 -7.91 14.10 20.71
CA LYS A 297 -8.71 15.13 21.39
C LYS A 297 -10.09 14.56 21.65
#